data_AF-A0A9X3S9J1-F1
#
_entry.id   AF-A0A9X3S9J1-F1
#
_cell.length_a   1.000
_cell.length_b   1.000
_cell.length_c   1.000
_cell.angle_alpha   90.00
_cell.angle_beta   90.00
_cell.angle_gamma   90.00
#
_symmetry.space_group_name_H-M   'P 1'
#
loop_
_entity.id
_entity.type
_entity.pdbx_description
1 polymer ?
#
loop_
_entity_poly.entity_id
_entity_poly.type
_entity_poly.pdbx_seq_one_letter_code
_entity_poly.pdbx_strand_id
1 'polypeptide(L)'
;MDIDAGRQRAGAWAMRSEREQRRQDEQQAAQRVGATPAHPFSGLGNAAVARAMLARNPATFTPQGYEEAMAKKAEFMDILYRRRDYRPSTGRGNFDVTYDAKGGRLVVTVRCHFNFLGGSESDYPDADPEELAWDPKASAEWKTKFMELVSAKWSNTFTFHCTKPWWEDLKANVQIRFVEDSKDPHYDLNITKIPEDEERGSSVTAPKWWQDKGKTKFDSEDLRPHDKAAGTQRPAVHEAGHMLGLADEYPIKKGKKAKTAAHDLLVRTEFGHGVARKRDGRVMSNGEDIEPEHGVTFIEALRVVTMMKEWSFDAKPPTPVPTELIDGPLPKPKQDPLAPEGPEVAFA
;
A
#
# COMPACT_ATOMS: atom_id res chain seq x y z
N MET A 1 -56.32 11.12 9.47
CA MET A 1 -55.45 12.23 9.90
C MET A 1 -54.04 11.83 9.53
N ASP A 2 -53.51 12.46 8.48
CA ASP A 2 -52.24 12.14 7.82
C ASP A 2 -51.01 12.48 8.66
N ILE A 3 -50.21 11.47 9.00
CA ILE A 3 -48.89 11.63 9.63
C ILE A 3 -47.75 11.32 8.64
N ASP A 4 -48.06 10.88 7.42
CA ASP A 4 -47.06 10.33 6.48
C ASP A 4 -46.43 11.38 5.54
N ALA A 5 -47.01 12.57 5.42
CA ALA A 5 -46.47 13.64 4.56
C ALA A 5 -45.25 14.38 5.15
N GLY A 6 -44.96 14.20 6.45
CA GLY A 6 -43.88 14.89 7.16
C GLY A 6 -42.50 14.26 7.00
N ARG A 7 -42.42 12.93 6.83
CA ARG A 7 -41.14 12.20 6.77
C ARG A 7 -40.44 12.33 5.41
N GLN A 8 -41.18 12.48 4.32
CA GLN A 8 -40.59 12.62 2.98
C GLN A 8 -39.96 14.00 2.73
N ARG A 9 -40.36 15.05 3.47
CA ARG A 9 -39.76 16.40 3.32
C ARG A 9 -38.43 16.57 4.07
N ALA A 10 -38.19 15.82 5.14
CA ALA A 10 -36.94 15.89 5.91
C ALA A 10 -35.75 15.26 5.16
N GLY A 11 -35.95 14.15 4.45
CA GLY A 11 -34.90 13.49 3.66
C GLY A 11 -34.43 14.31 2.44
N ALA A 12 -35.36 15.05 1.81
CA ALA A 12 -35.04 15.90 0.67
C ALA A 12 -34.23 17.16 1.05
N TRP A 13 -34.35 17.65 2.28
CA TRP A 13 -33.57 18.77 2.80
C TRP A 13 -32.13 18.37 3.15
N ALA A 14 -31.93 17.21 3.79
CA ALA A 14 -30.61 16.69 4.15
C ALA A 14 -29.73 16.36 2.92
N MET A 15 -30.32 15.77 1.87
CA MET A 15 -29.59 15.50 0.62
C MET A 15 -29.23 16.77 -0.17
N ARG A 16 -29.99 17.86 0.00
CA ARG A 16 -29.70 19.13 -0.69
C ARG A 16 -28.56 19.87 0.01
N SER A 17 -28.46 19.81 1.34
CA SER A 17 -27.34 20.39 2.10
C SER A 17 -26.02 19.66 1.88
N GLU A 18 -26.01 18.33 1.74
CA GLU A 18 -24.77 17.58 1.47
C GLU A 18 -24.19 17.87 0.07
N ARG A 19 -25.04 18.07 -0.94
CA ARG A 19 -24.59 18.44 -2.29
C ARG A 19 -24.03 19.87 -2.35
N GLU A 20 -24.57 20.79 -1.56
CA GLU A 20 -24.02 22.14 -1.43
C GLU A 20 -22.69 22.15 -0.67
N GLN A 21 -22.58 21.37 0.40
CA GLN A 21 -21.32 21.18 1.13
C GLN A 21 -20.23 20.60 0.22
N ARG A 22 -20.55 19.55 -0.57
CA ARG A 22 -19.62 18.94 -1.53
C ARG A 22 -19.16 19.91 -2.63
N ARG A 23 -20.07 20.76 -3.15
CA ARG A 23 -19.70 21.81 -4.11
C ARG A 23 -18.82 22.88 -3.48
N GLN A 24 -19.06 23.25 -2.23
CA GLN A 24 -18.21 24.22 -1.52
C GLN A 24 -16.81 23.63 -1.26
N ASP A 25 -16.74 22.35 -0.89
CA ASP A 25 -15.46 21.65 -0.68
C ASP A 25 -14.69 21.47 -2.01
N GLU A 26 -15.37 21.14 -3.11
CA GLU A 26 -14.78 21.07 -4.45
C GLU A 26 -14.30 22.45 -4.95
N GLN A 27 -15.06 23.52 -4.68
CA GLN A 27 -14.65 24.89 -5.02
C GLN A 27 -13.46 25.37 -4.16
N GLN A 28 -13.42 25.02 -2.86
CA GLN A 28 -12.27 25.30 -2.00
C GLN A 28 -11.04 24.46 -2.38
N ALA A 29 -11.22 23.21 -2.78
CA ALA A 29 -10.14 22.36 -3.29
C ALA A 29 -9.59 22.90 -4.61
N ALA A 30 -10.44 23.36 -5.54
CA ALA A 30 -10.03 23.98 -6.79
C ALA A 30 -9.29 25.31 -6.59
N GLN A 31 -9.63 26.09 -5.55
CA GLN A 31 -8.90 27.31 -5.18
C GLN A 31 -7.54 27.05 -4.54
N ARG A 32 -7.31 25.86 -3.95
CA ARG A 32 -6.01 25.47 -3.38
C ARG A 32 -4.97 25.01 -4.41
N VAL A 33 -5.36 24.84 -5.67
CA VAL A 33 -4.45 24.44 -6.78
C VAL A 33 -3.87 25.66 -7.52
N GLY A 34 -4.20 26.88 -7.10
CA GLY A 34 -3.66 28.12 -7.67
C GLY A 34 -2.37 28.59 -6.99
N ALA A 35 -1.29 28.60 -7.76
CA ALA A 35 -0.02 29.33 -7.55
C ALA A 35 0.99 28.75 -6.53
N THR A 36 1.70 27.70 -6.94
CA THR A 36 3.09 27.50 -6.48
C THR A 36 3.97 28.52 -7.22
N PRO A 37 4.69 29.42 -6.53
CA PRO A 37 5.69 30.26 -7.17
C PRO A 37 6.80 29.35 -7.70
N ALA A 38 7.11 29.45 -8.99
CA ALA A 38 8.31 28.88 -9.56
C ALA A 38 9.53 29.59 -8.94
N HIS A 39 10.07 29.04 -7.86
CA HIS A 39 11.36 29.48 -7.33
C HIS A 39 12.45 29.01 -8.29
N PRO A 40 13.30 29.92 -8.81
CA PRO A 40 14.51 29.52 -9.49
C PRO A 40 15.44 28.88 -8.45
N PHE A 41 15.53 27.55 -8.44
CA PHE A 41 16.56 26.84 -7.69
C PHE A 41 17.92 27.23 -8.28
N SER A 42 18.58 28.19 -7.64
CA SER A 42 19.94 28.59 -7.95
C SER A 42 20.90 27.46 -7.56
N GLY A 43 21.80 27.09 -8.47
CA GLY A 43 22.70 25.92 -8.38
C GLY A 43 23.72 25.90 -7.22
N LEU A 44 23.63 26.80 -6.25
CA LEU A 44 24.50 26.82 -5.06
C LEU A 44 24.07 25.80 -4.00
N GLY A 45 22.79 25.45 -3.91
CA GLY A 45 22.28 24.49 -2.92
C GLY A 45 22.78 23.06 -3.15
N ASN A 46 22.78 22.60 -4.41
CA ASN A 46 23.24 21.25 -4.77
C ASN A 46 24.74 21.07 -4.49
N ALA A 47 25.54 22.12 -4.70
CA ALA A 47 26.98 22.08 -4.42
C ALA A 47 27.27 21.94 -2.92
N ALA A 48 26.51 22.63 -2.05
CA ALA A 48 26.68 22.50 -0.60
C ALA A 48 26.24 21.12 -0.07
N VAL A 49 25.14 20.57 -0.59
CA VAL A 49 24.67 19.22 -0.24
C VAL A 49 25.63 18.14 -0.74
N ALA A 50 26.11 18.27 -1.99
CA ALA A 50 27.13 17.37 -2.55
C ALA A 50 28.41 17.41 -1.70
N ARG A 51 28.86 18.60 -1.30
CA ARG A 51 30.03 18.76 -0.41
C ARG A 51 29.81 18.14 0.97
N ALA A 52 28.63 18.28 1.56
CA ALA A 52 28.31 17.68 2.86
C ALA A 52 28.23 16.13 2.79
N MET A 53 27.74 15.57 1.67
CA MET A 53 27.72 14.13 1.43
C MET A 53 29.12 13.56 1.15
N LEU A 54 29.91 14.23 0.31
CA LEU A 54 31.32 13.92 0.07
C LEU A 54 32.14 13.98 1.36
N ALA A 55 31.89 14.95 2.24
CA ALA A 55 32.58 15.07 3.52
C ALA A 55 32.26 13.92 4.50
N ARG A 56 31.07 13.32 4.38
CA ARG A 56 30.66 12.20 5.23
C ARG A 56 31.17 10.84 4.76
N ASN A 57 31.38 10.66 3.46
CA ASN A 57 31.93 9.42 2.93
C ASN A 57 32.69 9.63 1.59
N PRO A 58 33.89 10.24 1.62
CA PRO A 58 34.58 10.69 0.42
C PRO A 58 35.03 9.55 -0.50
N ALA A 59 35.16 8.33 0.03
CA ALA A 59 35.60 7.17 -0.74
C ALA A 59 34.53 6.62 -1.70
N THR A 60 33.23 6.93 -1.50
CA THR A 60 32.14 6.29 -2.26
C THR A 60 31.52 7.14 -3.37
N PHE A 61 31.83 8.44 -3.46
CA PHE A 61 31.24 9.36 -4.44
C PHE A 61 32.27 9.83 -5.47
N THR A 62 32.93 8.89 -6.12
CA THR A 62 33.88 9.13 -7.21
C THR A 62 33.21 8.92 -8.58
N PRO A 63 33.73 9.50 -9.68
CA PRO A 63 33.26 9.20 -11.03
C PRO A 63 33.24 7.68 -11.32
N GLN A 64 34.29 6.96 -10.91
CA GLN A 64 34.34 5.50 -11.02
C GLN A 64 33.19 4.81 -10.23
N GLY A 65 32.90 5.26 -9.01
CA GLY A 65 31.80 4.70 -8.21
C GLY A 65 30.44 4.91 -8.88
N TYR A 66 30.23 6.05 -9.53
CA TYR A 66 29.03 6.31 -10.33
C TYR A 66 28.93 5.37 -11.53
N GLU A 67 30.00 5.21 -12.31
CA GLU A 67 30.03 4.29 -13.46
C GLU A 67 29.74 2.84 -13.04
N GLU A 68 30.39 2.36 -11.98
CA GLU A 68 30.14 1.03 -11.42
C GLU A 68 28.68 0.88 -10.94
N ALA A 69 28.11 1.91 -10.32
CA ALA A 69 26.73 1.89 -9.89
C ALA A 69 25.75 1.83 -11.07
N MET A 70 26.03 2.56 -12.15
CA MET A 70 25.20 2.55 -13.35
C MET A 70 25.31 1.24 -14.13
N ALA A 71 26.50 0.63 -14.20
CA ALA A 71 26.68 -0.70 -14.78
C ALA A 71 25.86 -1.76 -14.00
N LYS A 72 25.99 -1.78 -12.66
CA LYS A 72 25.19 -2.67 -11.80
C LYS A 72 23.69 -2.40 -11.93
N LYS A 73 23.28 -1.15 -12.15
CA LYS A 73 21.88 -0.79 -12.38
C LYS A 73 21.38 -1.37 -13.70
N ALA A 74 22.17 -1.27 -14.76
CA ALA A 74 21.82 -1.83 -16.06
C ALA A 74 21.62 -3.34 -15.98
N GLU A 75 22.52 -4.06 -15.29
CA GLU A 75 22.38 -5.50 -15.01
C GLU A 75 21.12 -5.77 -14.19
N PHE A 76 20.88 -5.00 -13.13
CA PHE A 76 19.70 -5.15 -12.28
C PHE A 76 18.39 -5.01 -13.07
N MET A 77 18.35 -4.09 -14.04
CA MET A 77 17.17 -3.78 -14.85
C MET A 77 16.82 -4.87 -15.86
N ASP A 78 17.75 -5.78 -16.17
CA ASP A 78 17.52 -6.89 -17.11
C ASP A 78 17.02 -8.17 -16.42
N ILE A 79 16.95 -8.16 -15.08
CA ILE A 79 16.53 -9.32 -14.28
C ILE A 79 15.05 -9.20 -13.90
N LEU A 80 14.31 -10.28 -14.13
CA LEU A 80 12.98 -10.49 -13.57
C LEU A 80 13.08 -11.18 -12.21
N TYR A 81 12.92 -10.42 -11.13
CA TYR A 81 12.98 -10.96 -9.77
C TYR A 81 11.68 -11.64 -9.42
N ARG A 82 11.72 -12.87 -8.90
CA ARG A 82 10.52 -13.63 -8.57
C ARG A 82 10.70 -14.46 -7.32
N ARG A 83 9.62 -14.62 -6.57
CA ARG A 83 9.51 -15.60 -5.49
C ARG A 83 8.09 -16.14 -5.45
N ARG A 84 7.98 -17.47 -5.49
CA ARG A 84 6.70 -18.17 -5.31
C ARG A 84 6.42 -18.38 -3.83
N ASP A 85 5.12 -18.45 -3.50
CA ASP A 85 4.62 -18.81 -2.17
C ASP A 85 5.31 -18.00 -1.05
N TYR A 86 5.50 -16.70 -1.30
CA TYR A 86 6.08 -15.78 -0.33
C TYR A 86 5.15 -15.64 0.87
N ARG A 87 5.71 -15.87 2.05
CA ARG A 87 5.05 -15.68 3.35
C ARG A 87 5.70 -14.51 4.06
N PRO A 88 4.98 -13.38 4.25
CA PRO A 88 5.46 -12.26 5.04
C PRO A 88 5.89 -12.66 6.46
N SER A 89 6.80 -11.90 7.05
CA SER A 89 7.25 -12.17 8.43
C SER A 89 6.16 -11.99 9.50
N THR A 90 5.02 -11.41 9.12
CA THR A 90 3.82 -11.27 9.97
C THR A 90 3.21 -12.62 10.35
N GLY A 91 3.63 -13.72 9.71
CA GLY A 91 3.08 -15.06 9.90
C GLY A 91 1.67 -15.21 9.31
N ARG A 92 1.24 -14.24 8.50
CA ARG A 92 0.01 -14.24 7.72
C ARG A 92 0.35 -13.99 6.26
N GLY A 93 -0.60 -14.31 5.39
CA GLY A 93 -0.45 -14.08 3.95
C GLY A 93 0.29 -15.21 3.25
N ASN A 94 0.02 -15.35 1.95
CA ASN A 94 0.71 -16.28 1.06
C ASN A 94 0.45 -15.85 -0.38
N PHE A 95 1.49 -15.44 -1.10
CA PHE A 95 1.37 -14.90 -2.45
C PHE A 95 2.66 -15.05 -3.25
N ASP A 96 2.56 -15.04 -4.58
CA ASP A 96 3.74 -14.89 -5.42
C ASP A 96 4.09 -13.42 -5.54
N VAL A 97 5.37 -13.15 -5.75
CA VAL A 97 5.88 -11.81 -6.03
C VAL A 97 6.76 -11.87 -7.26
N THR A 98 6.53 -10.95 -8.20
CA THR A 98 7.38 -10.72 -9.36
C THR A 98 7.67 -9.23 -9.47
N TYR A 99 8.93 -8.84 -9.54
CA TYR A 99 9.36 -7.47 -9.78
C TYR A 99 10.06 -7.35 -11.13
N ASP A 100 9.45 -6.58 -12.02
CA ASP A 100 10.01 -6.13 -13.28
C ASP A 100 10.62 -4.74 -13.06
N ALA A 101 11.94 -4.69 -12.93
CA ALA A 101 12.68 -3.45 -12.69
C ALA A 101 12.56 -2.48 -13.87
N LYS A 102 12.62 -2.99 -15.11
CA LYS A 102 12.50 -2.20 -16.34
C LYS A 102 11.13 -1.54 -16.47
N GLY A 103 10.07 -2.27 -16.16
CA GLY A 103 8.70 -1.76 -16.14
C GLY A 103 8.32 -1.03 -14.85
N GLY A 104 9.18 -1.01 -13.84
CA GLY A 104 8.93 -0.42 -12.53
C GLY A 104 7.71 -1.00 -11.81
N ARG A 105 7.50 -2.32 -11.90
CA ARG A 105 6.24 -2.97 -11.50
C ARG A 105 6.47 -4.16 -10.57
N LEU A 106 5.86 -4.12 -9.40
CA LEU A 106 5.79 -5.23 -8.46
C LEU A 106 4.42 -5.89 -8.56
N VAL A 107 4.36 -7.08 -9.15
CA VAL A 107 3.13 -7.87 -9.25
C VAL A 107 3.07 -8.86 -8.10
N VAL A 108 2.02 -8.75 -7.29
CA VAL A 108 1.70 -9.67 -6.19
C VAL A 108 0.50 -10.52 -6.63
N THR A 109 0.67 -11.84 -6.70
CA THR A 109 -0.37 -12.75 -7.18
C THR A 109 -0.87 -13.67 -6.07
N VAL A 110 -2.18 -13.65 -5.82
CA VAL A 110 -2.87 -14.55 -4.91
C VAL A 110 -3.65 -15.58 -5.73
N ARG A 111 -3.14 -16.81 -5.77
CA ARG A 111 -3.79 -17.94 -6.45
C ARG A 111 -4.92 -18.50 -5.57
N CYS A 112 -6.13 -18.56 -6.11
CA CYS A 112 -7.35 -18.87 -5.38
C CYS A 112 -8.04 -20.08 -6.01
N HIS A 113 -8.52 -20.99 -5.17
CA HIS A 113 -9.41 -22.06 -5.58
C HIS A 113 -10.81 -21.79 -5.01
N PHE A 114 -11.81 -21.61 -5.87
CA PHE A 114 -13.16 -21.22 -5.48
C PHE A 114 -14.06 -22.45 -5.29
N ASN A 115 -14.51 -22.67 -4.06
CA ASN A 115 -15.46 -23.71 -3.69
C ASN A 115 -16.82 -23.08 -3.39
N PHE A 116 -17.78 -23.26 -4.27
CA PHE A 116 -19.15 -22.79 -4.09
C PHE A 116 -19.98 -23.83 -3.35
N LEU A 117 -20.42 -23.48 -2.15
CA LEU A 117 -21.17 -24.36 -1.24
C LEU A 117 -22.62 -23.90 -1.18
N GLY A 118 -23.56 -24.85 -1.23
CA GLY A 118 -24.96 -24.57 -0.93
C GLY A 118 -25.13 -24.11 0.52
N GLY A 119 -26.14 -23.27 0.75
CA GLY A 119 -26.61 -22.92 2.09
C GLY A 119 -27.26 -24.11 2.80
N SER A 120 -27.63 -23.90 4.06
CA SER A 120 -28.33 -24.90 4.86
C SER A 120 -29.71 -24.38 5.23
N GLU A 121 -30.76 -25.17 4.95
CA GLU A 121 -32.14 -24.89 5.43
C GLU A 121 -32.19 -24.81 6.96
N SER A 122 -31.29 -25.49 7.67
CA SER A 122 -31.20 -25.35 9.14
C SER A 122 -30.77 -23.96 9.59
N ASP A 123 -29.92 -23.31 8.78
CA ASP A 123 -29.41 -21.97 9.07
C ASP A 123 -30.44 -20.90 8.62
N TYR A 124 -31.25 -21.21 7.60
CA TYR A 124 -32.27 -20.33 7.01
C TYR A 124 -33.56 -21.11 6.72
N PRO A 125 -34.40 -21.38 7.75
CA PRO A 125 -35.56 -22.27 7.61
C PRO A 125 -36.71 -21.67 6.78
N ASP A 126 -36.72 -20.36 6.60
CA ASP A 126 -37.75 -19.64 5.84
C ASP A 126 -37.32 -19.34 4.39
N ALA A 127 -36.09 -19.72 4.00
CA ALA A 127 -35.57 -19.48 2.65
C ALA A 127 -36.05 -20.55 1.66
N ASP A 128 -36.30 -20.14 0.43
CA ASP A 128 -36.61 -21.09 -0.64
C ASP A 128 -35.33 -21.89 -0.99
N PRO A 129 -35.40 -23.20 -1.28
CA PRO A 129 -34.23 -24.02 -1.60
C PRO A 129 -33.35 -23.46 -2.73
N GLU A 130 -33.98 -22.79 -3.71
CA GLU A 130 -33.30 -22.13 -4.82
C GLU A 130 -32.43 -20.94 -4.37
N GLU A 131 -32.80 -20.25 -3.29
CA GLU A 131 -32.03 -19.13 -2.73
C GLU A 131 -30.74 -19.60 -2.05
N LEU A 132 -30.73 -20.85 -1.60
CA LEU A 132 -29.60 -21.53 -0.95
C LEU A 132 -28.73 -22.31 -1.93
N ALA A 133 -29.11 -22.41 -3.20
CA ALA A 133 -28.35 -23.10 -4.24
C ALA A 133 -27.52 -22.12 -5.09
N TRP A 134 -26.29 -22.52 -5.44
CA TRP A 134 -25.52 -21.82 -6.45
C TRP A 134 -25.97 -22.22 -7.85
N ASP A 135 -26.43 -21.25 -8.62
CA ASP A 135 -26.51 -21.39 -10.07
C ASP A 135 -25.09 -21.25 -10.71
N PRO A 136 -24.75 -22.03 -11.76
CA PRO A 136 -23.44 -21.95 -12.42
C PRO A 136 -23.08 -20.56 -12.98
N LYS A 137 -24.06 -19.79 -13.47
CA LYS A 137 -23.83 -18.43 -13.95
C LYS A 137 -23.58 -17.50 -12.76
N ALA A 138 -24.39 -17.61 -11.69
CA ALA A 138 -24.20 -16.79 -10.48
C ALA A 138 -22.82 -17.00 -9.83
N SER A 139 -22.35 -18.25 -9.73
CA SER A 139 -21.02 -18.55 -9.18
C SER A 139 -19.89 -18.04 -10.06
N ALA A 140 -19.99 -18.17 -11.39
CA ALA A 140 -19.03 -17.61 -12.32
C ALA A 140 -18.97 -16.08 -12.24
N GLU A 141 -20.12 -15.42 -12.13
CA GLU A 141 -20.21 -13.96 -11.95
C GLU A 141 -19.60 -13.52 -10.62
N TRP A 142 -19.90 -14.21 -9.52
CA TRP A 142 -19.33 -13.91 -8.20
C TRP A 142 -17.81 -14.02 -8.23
N LYS A 143 -17.27 -15.12 -8.78
CA LYS A 143 -15.82 -15.33 -8.93
C LYS A 143 -15.15 -14.20 -9.72
N THR A 144 -15.74 -13.83 -10.85
CA THR A 144 -15.23 -12.76 -11.71
C THR A 144 -15.22 -11.42 -10.98
N LYS A 145 -16.36 -11.06 -10.36
CA LYS A 145 -16.49 -9.83 -9.58
C LYS A 145 -15.53 -9.79 -8.41
N PHE A 146 -15.34 -10.89 -7.68
CA PHE A 146 -14.36 -10.98 -6.60
C PHE A 146 -12.95 -10.64 -7.08
N MET A 147 -12.48 -11.33 -8.14
CA MET A 147 -11.13 -11.13 -8.67
C MET A 147 -10.93 -9.70 -9.17
N GLU A 148 -11.89 -9.15 -9.90
CA GLU A 148 -11.83 -7.77 -10.41
C GLU A 148 -11.84 -6.74 -9.29
N LEU A 149 -12.85 -6.80 -8.41
CA LEU A 149 -13.06 -5.84 -7.33
C LEU A 149 -11.86 -5.80 -6.41
N VAL A 150 -11.43 -6.96 -5.89
CA VAL A 150 -10.36 -7.03 -4.89
C VAL A 150 -9.02 -6.65 -5.52
N SER A 151 -8.72 -7.15 -6.72
CA SER A 151 -7.47 -6.79 -7.40
C SER A 151 -7.40 -5.29 -7.69
N ALA A 152 -8.49 -4.69 -8.17
CA ALA A 152 -8.56 -3.27 -8.47
C ALA A 152 -8.42 -2.41 -7.20
N LYS A 153 -9.11 -2.79 -6.12
CA LYS A 153 -9.11 -2.04 -4.86
C LYS A 153 -7.72 -1.92 -4.25
N TRP A 154 -6.92 -2.98 -4.29
CA TRP A 154 -5.58 -3.02 -3.70
C TRP A 154 -4.44 -2.62 -4.65
N SER A 155 -4.69 -2.56 -5.97
CA SER A 155 -3.68 -2.21 -6.97
C SER A 155 -3.44 -0.71 -7.06
N ASN A 156 -2.21 -0.33 -7.43
CA ASN A 156 -1.77 1.04 -7.66
C ASN A 156 -1.93 1.98 -6.44
N THR A 157 -2.16 1.44 -5.25
CA THR A 157 -2.20 2.19 -3.99
C THR A 157 -0.79 2.48 -3.45
N PHE A 158 0.17 1.61 -3.78
CA PHE A 158 1.53 1.66 -3.24
C PHE A 158 2.57 1.83 -4.34
N THR A 159 3.52 2.72 -4.09
CA THR A 159 4.72 2.89 -4.90
C THR A 159 5.91 2.93 -3.96
N PHE A 160 6.88 2.05 -4.21
CA PHE A 160 8.15 2.05 -3.48
C PHE A 160 9.25 2.69 -4.33
N HIS A 161 10.19 3.33 -3.64
CA HIS A 161 11.28 4.08 -4.22
C HIS A 161 12.61 3.47 -3.82
N CYS A 162 13.52 3.31 -4.77
CA CYS A 162 14.87 2.91 -4.43
C CYS A 162 15.60 4.10 -3.80
N THR A 163 16.34 3.87 -2.71
CA THR A 163 17.11 4.90 -2.00
C THR A 163 18.63 4.69 -2.15
N LYS A 164 19.01 3.67 -2.92
CA LYS A 164 20.40 3.36 -3.25
C LYS A 164 20.98 4.49 -4.10
N PRO A 165 22.19 4.98 -3.78
CA PRO A 165 22.82 6.06 -4.54
C PRO A 165 22.82 5.83 -6.06
N TRP A 166 22.37 6.84 -6.80
CA TRP A 166 22.25 6.89 -8.27
C TRP A 166 21.19 5.96 -8.88
N TRP A 167 20.41 5.30 -8.05
CA TRP A 167 19.29 4.43 -8.45
C TRP A 167 17.95 5.03 -8.03
N GLU A 168 17.92 6.27 -7.53
CA GLU A 168 16.72 6.88 -6.93
C GLU A 168 15.54 7.11 -7.91
N ASP A 169 15.79 6.97 -9.21
CA ASP A 169 14.77 6.96 -10.25
C ASP A 169 14.02 5.62 -10.37
N LEU A 170 14.56 4.53 -9.80
CA LEU A 170 13.89 3.23 -9.79
C LEU A 170 12.68 3.24 -8.85
N LYS A 171 11.58 2.69 -9.36
CA LYS A 171 10.31 2.60 -8.64
C LYS A 171 9.74 1.19 -8.73
N ALA A 172 8.86 0.86 -7.80
CA ALA A 172 8.07 -0.34 -7.81
C ALA A 172 6.61 0.01 -7.53
N ASN A 173 5.81 0.13 -8.58
CA ASN A 173 4.37 0.32 -8.48
C ASN A 173 3.71 -1.04 -8.24
N VAL A 174 2.92 -1.16 -7.18
CA VAL A 174 2.33 -2.43 -6.76
C VAL A 174 1.06 -2.73 -7.54
N GLN A 175 0.99 -3.91 -8.16
CA GLN A 175 -0.20 -4.47 -8.79
C GLN A 175 -0.56 -5.76 -8.10
N ILE A 176 -1.78 -5.82 -7.55
CA ILE A 176 -2.31 -7.01 -6.89
C ILE A 176 -3.20 -7.76 -7.87
N ARG A 177 -3.04 -9.09 -7.93
CA ARG A 177 -3.84 -9.96 -8.80
C ARG A 177 -4.35 -11.16 -8.01
N PHE A 178 -5.66 -11.22 -7.85
CA PHE A 178 -6.33 -12.46 -7.45
C PHE A 178 -6.67 -13.23 -8.72
N VAL A 179 -6.18 -14.47 -8.81
CA VAL A 179 -6.33 -15.33 -9.99
C VAL A 179 -6.85 -16.70 -9.56
N GLU A 180 -7.62 -17.34 -10.43
CA GLU A 180 -8.05 -18.72 -10.19
C GLU A 180 -6.90 -19.71 -10.49
N ASP A 181 -6.65 -20.62 -9.55
CA ASP A 181 -5.80 -21.79 -9.74
C ASP A 181 -6.34 -22.93 -8.87
N SER A 182 -6.99 -23.91 -9.48
CA SER A 182 -7.52 -25.08 -8.76
C SER A 182 -6.48 -26.14 -8.44
N LYS A 183 -5.29 -26.07 -9.06
CA LYS A 183 -4.25 -27.09 -8.92
C LYS A 183 -3.26 -26.75 -7.81
N ASP A 184 -2.87 -25.49 -7.75
CA ASP A 184 -1.85 -25.00 -6.82
C ASP A 184 -2.28 -23.67 -6.15
N PRO A 185 -3.43 -23.62 -5.46
CA PRO A 185 -3.90 -22.39 -4.82
C PRO A 185 -3.09 -22.03 -3.58
N HIS A 186 -2.90 -20.73 -3.34
CA HIS A 186 -2.51 -20.23 -2.02
C HIS A 186 -3.66 -20.31 -1.02
N TYR A 187 -4.91 -20.21 -1.48
CA TYR A 187 -6.11 -20.22 -0.64
C TYR A 187 -7.26 -21.01 -1.27
N ASP A 188 -7.92 -21.85 -0.47
CA ASP A 188 -9.27 -22.35 -0.77
C ASP A 188 -10.30 -21.32 -0.29
N LEU A 189 -11.01 -20.70 -1.21
CA LEU A 189 -12.11 -19.79 -0.91
C LEU A 189 -13.40 -20.59 -0.85
N ASN A 190 -14.02 -20.69 0.33
CA ASN A 190 -15.28 -21.40 0.50
C ASN A 190 -16.41 -20.38 0.60
N ILE A 191 -17.26 -20.33 -0.43
CA ILE A 191 -18.32 -19.34 -0.58
C ILE A 191 -19.67 -20.01 -0.39
N THR A 192 -20.33 -19.73 0.72
CA THR A 192 -21.64 -20.32 1.03
C THR A 192 -22.76 -19.46 0.44
N LYS A 193 -23.67 -20.04 -0.32
CA LYS A 193 -24.87 -19.31 -0.75
C LYS A 193 -25.75 -19.06 0.47
N ILE A 194 -26.18 -17.81 0.64
CA ILE A 194 -27.17 -17.40 1.65
C ILE A 194 -28.29 -16.60 0.96
N PRO A 195 -29.45 -16.43 1.62
CA PRO A 195 -30.50 -15.54 1.11
C PRO A 195 -29.97 -14.11 0.93
N GLU A 196 -30.62 -13.36 0.05
CA GLU A 196 -30.26 -11.95 -0.17
C GLU A 196 -30.53 -11.12 1.11
N ASP A 197 -29.68 -10.12 1.36
CA ASP A 197 -29.74 -9.23 2.54
C ASP A 197 -29.53 -9.91 3.91
N GLU A 198 -29.21 -11.21 3.92
CA GLU A 198 -28.71 -11.91 5.11
C GLU A 198 -27.19 -11.69 5.29
N GLU A 199 -26.74 -11.79 6.55
CA GLU A 199 -25.32 -11.65 6.87
C GLU A 199 -24.76 -12.93 7.50
N ARG A 200 -23.58 -13.37 7.02
CA ARG A 200 -22.77 -14.37 7.71
C ARG A 200 -21.37 -13.82 7.94
N GLY A 201 -20.72 -14.35 8.99
CA GLY A 201 -19.37 -13.94 9.32
C GLY A 201 -18.35 -14.49 8.33
N SER A 202 -17.53 -13.59 7.79
CA SER A 202 -16.40 -13.93 6.92
C SER A 202 -15.09 -14.02 7.69
N SER A 203 -14.17 -14.83 7.16
CA SER A 203 -12.86 -15.01 7.81
C SER A 203 -11.82 -15.63 6.89
N VAL A 204 -10.56 -15.25 7.11
CA VAL A 204 -9.39 -15.89 6.51
C VAL A 204 -8.53 -16.56 7.57
N THR A 205 -8.20 -17.83 7.32
CA THR A 205 -7.19 -18.58 8.05
C THR A 205 -5.95 -18.69 7.18
N ALA A 206 -4.87 -18.02 7.60
CA ALA A 206 -3.58 -18.11 6.93
C ALA A 206 -3.03 -19.56 6.95
N PRO A 207 -2.24 -19.96 5.96
CA PRO A 207 -1.58 -21.27 5.97
C PRO A 207 -0.67 -21.40 7.18
N LYS A 208 -0.75 -22.55 7.84
CA LYS A 208 0.19 -22.90 8.92
C LYS A 208 1.55 -23.28 8.33
N TRP A 209 2.60 -23.35 9.15
CA TRP A 209 3.94 -23.70 8.66
C TRP A 209 4.02 -25.10 8.01
N TRP A 210 3.07 -25.98 8.31
CA TRP A 210 2.96 -27.34 7.74
C TRP A 210 1.83 -27.49 6.71
N GLN A 211 1.14 -26.40 6.37
CA GLN A 211 0.07 -26.41 5.37
C GLN A 211 0.46 -25.49 4.23
N ASP A 212 0.26 -25.94 3.00
CA ASP A 212 0.66 -25.16 1.83
C ASP A 212 -0.35 -24.06 1.51
N LYS A 213 -1.62 -24.26 1.86
CA LYS A 213 -2.74 -23.36 1.56
C LYS A 213 -3.50 -22.87 2.78
N GLY A 214 -3.92 -21.61 2.71
CA GLY A 214 -4.89 -21.02 3.62
C GLY A 214 -6.32 -21.39 3.24
N LYS A 215 -7.27 -21.00 4.09
CA LYS A 215 -8.69 -21.21 3.86
C LYS A 215 -9.46 -19.95 4.17
N THR A 216 -10.51 -19.68 3.41
CA THR A 216 -11.44 -18.60 3.70
C THR A 216 -12.85 -19.15 3.94
N LYS A 217 -13.65 -18.36 4.63
CA LYS A 217 -15.10 -18.48 4.68
C LYS A 217 -15.65 -17.17 4.17
N PHE A 218 -16.41 -17.27 3.09
CA PHE A 218 -17.20 -16.21 2.50
C PHE A 218 -18.64 -16.70 2.33
N ASP A 219 -19.52 -15.76 2.03
CA ASP A 219 -20.87 -15.96 1.58
C ASP A 219 -21.15 -15.21 0.26
N SER A 220 -22.37 -15.37 -0.27
CA SER A 220 -22.76 -14.73 -1.53
C SER A 220 -22.88 -13.20 -1.45
N GLU A 221 -22.97 -12.63 -0.25
CA GLU A 221 -23.23 -11.21 -0.01
C GLU A 221 -21.94 -10.42 0.29
N ASP A 222 -20.81 -11.07 0.59
CA ASP A 222 -19.52 -10.44 0.93
C ASP A 222 -18.91 -9.47 -0.11
N LEU A 223 -19.42 -9.46 -1.35
CA LEU A 223 -19.03 -8.48 -2.37
C LEU A 223 -19.79 -7.15 -2.23
N ARG A 224 -20.87 -7.14 -1.44
CA ARG A 224 -21.69 -5.96 -1.17
C ARG A 224 -21.08 -5.15 -0.02
N PRO A 225 -21.24 -3.81 -0.05
CA PRO A 225 -20.85 -2.98 1.08
C PRO A 225 -21.82 -3.19 2.24
N HIS A 226 -21.29 -3.37 3.45
CA HIS A 226 -22.05 -3.41 4.69
C HIS A 226 -21.77 -2.17 5.53
N ASP A 227 -22.82 -1.60 6.13
CA ASP A 227 -22.68 -0.48 7.06
C ASP A 227 -21.99 -0.93 8.35
N LYS A 228 -20.97 -0.19 8.75
CA LYS A 228 -20.25 -0.35 10.02
C LYS A 228 -20.24 0.97 10.77
N ALA A 229 -19.86 0.93 12.04
CA ALA A 229 -19.88 2.10 12.92
C ALA A 229 -19.01 3.29 12.46
N ALA A 230 -18.09 3.08 11.50
CA ALA A 230 -17.18 4.13 11.02
C ALA A 230 -17.15 4.29 9.49
N GLY A 231 -18.12 3.70 8.78
CA GLY A 231 -18.18 3.74 7.30
C GLY A 231 -18.83 2.50 6.72
N THR A 232 -18.64 2.29 5.42
CA THR A 232 -19.03 1.07 4.73
C THR A 232 -17.81 0.17 4.53
N GLN A 233 -18.02 -1.14 4.55
CA GLN A 233 -16.95 -2.10 4.30
C GLN A 233 -17.48 -3.28 3.49
N ARG A 234 -16.76 -3.66 2.43
CA ARG A 234 -16.93 -4.95 1.76
C ARG A 234 -16.08 -6.02 2.45
N PRO A 235 -16.68 -7.06 3.04
CA PRO A 235 -15.94 -8.14 3.68
C PRO A 235 -14.89 -8.77 2.77
N ALA A 236 -15.20 -9.01 1.49
CA ALA A 236 -14.23 -9.58 0.54
C ALA A 236 -12.93 -8.76 0.42
N VAL A 237 -13.02 -7.43 0.49
CA VAL A 237 -11.85 -6.53 0.44
C VAL A 237 -11.06 -6.58 1.75
N HIS A 238 -11.74 -6.63 2.89
CA HIS A 238 -11.13 -6.76 4.21
C HIS A 238 -10.36 -8.08 4.35
N GLU A 239 -11.03 -9.19 4.04
CA GLU A 239 -10.47 -10.53 4.10
C GLU A 239 -9.28 -10.70 3.15
N ALA A 240 -9.33 -10.06 1.96
CA ALA A 240 -8.18 -10.02 1.07
C ALA A 240 -6.94 -9.39 1.73
N GLY A 241 -7.11 -8.39 2.60
CA GLY A 241 -6.02 -7.84 3.40
C GLY A 241 -5.33 -8.90 4.27
N HIS A 242 -6.08 -9.85 4.84
CA HIS A 242 -5.49 -10.99 5.55
C HIS A 242 -4.73 -11.94 4.63
N MET A 243 -5.25 -12.19 3.42
CA MET A 243 -4.56 -13.00 2.40
C MET A 243 -3.23 -12.36 1.95
N LEU A 244 -3.14 -11.03 2.05
CA LEU A 244 -1.96 -10.20 1.77
C LEU A 244 -1.05 -10.00 3.02
N GLY A 245 -1.38 -10.64 4.15
CA GLY A 245 -0.53 -10.70 5.33
C GLY A 245 -0.84 -9.70 6.44
N LEU A 246 -1.97 -8.98 6.34
CA LEU A 246 -2.39 -8.01 7.33
C LEU A 246 -3.26 -8.66 8.41
N ALA A 247 -3.40 -7.99 9.55
CA ALA A 247 -4.20 -8.44 10.68
C ALA A 247 -5.23 -7.39 11.02
N ASP A 248 -6.28 -7.78 11.74
CA ASP A 248 -7.31 -6.85 12.19
C ASP A 248 -6.74 -5.69 13.01
N GLU A 249 -7.32 -4.52 12.76
CA GLU A 249 -7.03 -3.26 13.44
C GLU A 249 -8.15 -2.82 14.39
N TYR A 250 -9.13 -3.67 14.63
CA TYR A 250 -10.18 -3.38 15.61
C TYR A 250 -9.62 -3.14 17.03
N PRO A 251 -10.28 -2.29 17.83
CA PRO A 251 -9.99 -2.16 19.26
C PRO A 251 -10.06 -3.50 19.96
N ILE A 252 -9.18 -3.66 20.92
CA ILE A 252 -9.10 -4.89 21.70
C ILE A 252 -10.24 -4.89 22.71
N LYS A 253 -11.00 -5.99 22.77
CA LYS A 253 -12.11 -6.13 23.73
C LYS A 253 -11.61 -5.87 25.16
N LYS A 254 -12.37 -5.10 25.94
CA LYS A 254 -12.07 -4.79 27.34
C LYS A 254 -11.78 -6.08 28.12
N GLY A 255 -10.68 -6.09 28.87
CA GLY A 255 -10.25 -7.26 29.66
C GLY A 255 -9.37 -8.28 28.93
N LYS A 256 -9.10 -8.12 27.62
CA LYS A 256 -8.08 -8.92 26.92
C LYS A 256 -6.73 -8.18 26.92
N LYS A 257 -5.62 -8.93 27.05
CA LYS A 257 -4.27 -8.38 26.89
C LYS A 257 -4.15 -7.74 25.51
N ALA A 258 -3.54 -6.55 25.45
CA ALA A 258 -3.34 -5.86 24.20
C ALA A 258 -2.38 -6.66 23.31
N LYS A 259 -2.90 -7.29 22.25
CA LYS A 259 -2.09 -7.82 21.15
C LYS A 259 -2.05 -6.78 20.04
N THR A 260 -0.85 -6.37 19.65
CA THR A 260 -0.65 -5.53 18.46
C THR A 260 -1.10 -6.27 17.20
N ALA A 261 -1.38 -5.54 16.12
CA ALA A 261 -1.63 -6.17 14.83
C ALA A 261 -0.37 -6.93 14.39
N ALA A 262 -0.52 -8.04 13.65
CA ALA A 262 0.64 -8.87 13.28
C ALA A 262 1.67 -8.12 12.41
N HIS A 263 1.24 -7.09 11.69
CA HIS A 263 2.09 -6.23 10.87
C HIS A 263 2.63 -5.00 11.62
N ASP A 264 2.36 -4.85 12.93
CA ASP A 264 2.80 -3.70 13.74
C ASP A 264 4.32 -3.52 13.76
N LEU A 265 5.09 -4.62 13.80
CA LEU A 265 6.55 -4.53 13.77
C LEU A 265 7.07 -3.97 12.44
N LEU A 266 6.45 -4.38 11.33
CA LEU A 266 6.82 -3.85 10.01
C LEU A 266 6.47 -2.37 9.92
N VAL A 267 5.27 -1.96 10.37
CA VAL A 267 4.87 -0.54 10.39
C VAL A 267 5.82 0.31 11.25
N ARG A 268 6.23 -0.18 12.43
CA ARG A 268 7.21 0.51 13.27
C ARG A 268 8.56 0.67 12.60
N THR A 269 8.97 -0.34 11.84
CA THR A 269 10.25 -0.35 11.13
C THR A 269 10.24 0.67 9.99
N GLU A 270 9.13 0.74 9.24
CA GLU A 270 9.02 1.62 8.07
C GLU A 270 8.68 3.07 8.42
N PHE A 271 7.75 3.28 9.36
CA PHE A 271 7.17 4.60 9.62
C PHE A 271 7.51 5.16 11.00
N GLY A 272 8.19 4.41 11.86
CA GLY A 272 8.55 4.84 13.21
C GLY A 272 7.39 4.89 14.20
N HIS A 273 6.19 4.44 13.82
CA HIS A 273 5.02 4.34 14.69
C HIS A 273 4.36 2.96 14.60
N GLY A 274 3.50 2.62 15.56
CA GLY A 274 2.73 1.37 15.54
C GLY A 274 1.46 1.46 14.70
N VAL A 275 0.78 0.32 14.55
CA VAL A 275 -0.56 0.23 13.95
C VAL A 275 -1.58 0.72 14.96
N ALA A 276 -2.33 1.77 14.59
CA ALA A 276 -3.43 2.24 15.41
C ALA A 276 -4.55 1.19 15.44
N ARG A 277 -5.04 0.83 16.63
CA ARG A 277 -6.17 -0.10 16.78
C ARG A 277 -7.43 0.62 17.21
N LYS A 278 -8.16 1.20 16.26
CA LYS A 278 -9.37 2.00 16.50
C LYS A 278 -10.45 1.62 15.49
N ARG A 279 -11.72 1.85 15.80
CA ARG A 279 -12.83 1.69 14.83
C ARG A 279 -12.88 2.92 13.95
N ASP A 280 -12.34 2.81 12.74
CA ASP A 280 -12.29 3.90 11.77
C ASP A 280 -12.55 3.40 10.34
N GLY A 281 -12.41 4.29 9.37
CA GLY A 281 -12.62 4.03 7.93
C GLY A 281 -11.58 3.13 7.27
N ARG A 282 -10.55 2.66 7.99
CA ARG A 282 -9.49 1.84 7.39
C ARG A 282 -9.98 0.44 7.06
N VAL A 283 -9.40 -0.12 6.00
CA VAL A 283 -9.81 -1.41 5.41
C VAL A 283 -9.66 -2.56 6.40
N MET A 284 -8.61 -2.56 7.24
CA MET A 284 -8.40 -3.58 8.26
C MET A 284 -9.15 -3.29 9.57
N SER A 285 -10.00 -2.26 9.58
CA SER A 285 -10.96 -1.95 10.65
C SER A 285 -12.39 -1.92 10.09
N ASN A 286 -13.08 -0.77 10.07
CA ASN A 286 -14.53 -0.68 9.85
C ASN A 286 -14.88 -0.01 8.51
N GLY A 287 -13.91 0.26 7.64
CA GLY A 287 -14.17 0.91 6.35
C GLY A 287 -13.44 0.26 5.19
N GLU A 288 -13.13 1.05 4.17
CA GLU A 288 -12.43 0.59 2.96
C GLU A 288 -11.17 1.39 2.62
N ASP A 289 -10.69 2.25 3.51
CA ASP A 289 -9.52 3.09 3.25
C ASP A 289 -8.25 2.27 3.35
N ILE A 290 -7.47 2.24 2.26
CA ILE A 290 -6.17 1.59 2.22
C ILE A 290 -5.10 2.66 2.42
N GLU A 291 -4.48 2.64 3.60
CA GLU A 291 -3.35 3.49 3.97
C GLU A 291 -1.98 2.86 3.64
N PRO A 292 -0.89 3.66 3.61
CA PRO A 292 0.48 3.18 3.35
C PRO A 292 0.93 2.01 4.24
N GLU A 293 0.50 1.98 5.51
CA GLU A 293 0.80 0.93 6.49
C GLU A 293 0.36 -0.46 6.02
N HIS A 294 -0.66 -0.54 5.18
CA HIS A 294 -1.13 -1.80 4.62
C HIS A 294 -0.21 -2.34 3.50
N GLY A 295 0.74 -1.53 3.00
CA GLY A 295 1.70 -1.92 1.98
C GLY A 295 2.99 -2.56 2.52
N VAL A 296 3.14 -2.66 3.84
CA VAL A 296 4.42 -3.07 4.48
C VAL A 296 4.83 -4.52 4.17
N THR A 297 3.88 -5.40 3.87
CA THR A 297 4.21 -6.78 3.45
C THR A 297 4.75 -6.82 2.02
N PHE A 298 4.39 -5.86 1.17
CA PHE A 298 4.86 -5.79 -0.21
C PHE A 298 6.26 -5.19 -0.32
N ILE A 299 6.57 -4.14 0.46
CA ILE A 299 7.95 -3.61 0.50
C ILE A 299 8.92 -4.63 1.11
N GLU A 300 8.48 -5.38 2.12
CA GLU A 300 9.25 -6.49 2.66
C GLU A 300 9.55 -7.53 1.56
N ALA A 301 8.52 -7.96 0.83
CA ALA A 301 8.69 -8.92 -0.25
C ALA A 301 9.60 -8.40 -1.36
N LEU A 302 9.46 -7.13 -1.76
CA LEU A 302 10.32 -6.48 -2.75
C LEU A 302 11.79 -6.52 -2.32
N ARG A 303 12.08 -6.13 -1.07
CA ARG A 303 13.45 -6.18 -0.52
C ARG A 303 14.01 -7.59 -0.52
N VAL A 304 13.18 -8.57 -0.22
CA VAL A 304 13.59 -9.98 -0.20
C VAL A 304 13.86 -10.52 -1.60
N VAL A 305 13.01 -10.26 -2.59
CA VAL A 305 13.22 -10.78 -3.96
C VAL A 305 14.36 -10.08 -4.69
N THR A 306 14.61 -8.80 -4.39
CA THR A 306 15.71 -8.02 -4.97
C THR A 306 17.01 -8.13 -4.17
N MET A 307 16.96 -8.69 -2.96
CA MET A 307 18.06 -8.67 -1.98
C MET A 307 18.60 -7.26 -1.67
N MET A 308 17.77 -6.22 -1.83
CA MET A 308 18.13 -4.82 -1.58
C MET A 308 17.33 -4.29 -0.40
N LYS A 309 17.99 -3.65 0.57
CA LYS A 309 17.31 -3.03 1.71
C LYS A 309 16.87 -1.60 1.40
N GLU A 310 17.49 -0.99 0.40
CA GLU A 310 17.34 0.39 -0.05
C GLU A 310 16.07 0.61 -0.87
N TRP A 311 14.95 0.07 -0.39
CA TRP A 311 13.59 0.39 -0.86
C TRP A 311 12.87 1.11 0.26
N SER A 312 12.09 2.14 -0.06
CA SER A 312 11.33 2.94 0.91
C SER A 312 9.96 3.32 0.35
N PHE A 313 9.02 3.68 1.22
CA PHE A 313 7.79 4.39 0.83
C PHE A 313 8.09 5.81 0.33
N ASP A 314 9.12 6.45 0.89
CA ASP A 314 9.48 7.82 0.56
C ASP A 314 10.56 7.87 -0.51
N ALA A 315 10.35 8.73 -1.50
CA ALA A 315 11.38 9.07 -2.47
C ALA A 315 12.53 9.82 -1.80
N LYS A 316 13.76 9.41 -2.09
CA LYS A 316 14.97 10.15 -1.72
C LYS A 316 15.37 11.08 -2.88
N PRO A 317 15.87 12.30 -2.60
CA PRO A 317 16.44 13.14 -3.65
C PRO A 317 17.53 12.39 -4.42
N PRO A 318 17.61 12.57 -5.75
CA PRO A 318 18.64 11.93 -6.56
C PRO A 318 20.03 12.25 -6.02
N THR A 319 20.85 11.22 -5.92
CA THR A 319 22.24 11.43 -5.55
C THR A 319 22.95 12.25 -6.63
N PRO A 320 23.69 13.32 -6.27
CA PRO A 320 24.45 14.10 -7.25
C PRO A 320 25.41 13.23 -8.06
N VAL A 321 25.44 13.44 -9.37
CA VAL A 321 26.44 12.82 -10.25
C VAL A 321 27.78 13.55 -9.99
N PRO A 322 28.87 12.82 -9.70
CA PRO A 322 30.19 13.43 -9.65
C PRO A 322 30.53 13.98 -11.04
N THR A 323 30.47 15.29 -11.21
CA THR A 323 31.14 15.94 -12.35
C THR A 323 32.63 15.84 -12.12
N GLU A 324 33.40 15.64 -13.19
CA GLU A 324 34.87 15.79 -13.12
C GLU A 324 35.18 17.06 -12.33
N LEU A 325 36.07 16.93 -11.34
CA LEU A 325 36.68 18.10 -10.73
C LEU A 325 37.19 18.92 -11.90
N ILE A 326 36.56 20.06 -12.16
CA ILE A 326 37.14 21.04 -13.05
C ILE A 326 38.48 21.35 -12.40
N ASP A 327 39.57 20.84 -12.96
CA ASP A 327 40.97 21.06 -12.58
C ASP A 327 41.38 22.53 -12.83
N GLY A 328 40.42 23.44 -12.68
CA GLY A 328 40.65 24.85 -12.58
C GLY A 328 41.13 25.16 -11.17
N PRO A 329 42.17 26.00 -11.01
CA PRO A 329 42.53 26.51 -9.69
C PRO A 329 41.27 27.05 -9.02
N LEU A 330 41.05 26.65 -7.76
CA LEU A 330 39.97 27.18 -6.93
C LEU A 330 39.91 28.70 -7.17
N PRO A 331 38.76 29.27 -7.59
CA PRO A 331 38.67 30.71 -7.73
C PRO A 331 39.12 31.29 -6.40
N LYS A 332 40.24 32.03 -6.42
CA LYS A 332 40.75 32.68 -5.22
C LYS A 332 39.57 33.40 -4.60
N PRO A 333 39.31 33.23 -3.29
CA PRO A 333 38.22 33.94 -2.65
C PRO A 333 38.34 35.39 -3.07
N LYS A 334 37.32 35.94 -3.75
CA LYS A 334 37.29 37.36 -4.03
C LYS A 334 37.46 38.00 -2.67
N GLN A 335 38.61 38.67 -2.45
CA GLN A 335 38.81 39.48 -1.26
C GLN A 335 37.58 40.36 -1.18
N ASP A 336 36.81 40.20 -0.11
CA ASP A 336 35.71 41.10 0.16
C ASP A 336 36.35 42.49 0.31
N PRO A 337 36.10 43.44 -0.61
CA PRO A 337 36.74 44.75 -0.56
C PRO A 337 36.31 45.54 0.68
N LEU A 338 35.38 45.02 1.48
CA LEU A 338 34.89 45.60 2.72
C LEU A 338 35.32 44.82 3.97
N ALA A 339 36.09 43.74 3.85
CA ALA A 339 36.65 43.07 5.02
C ALA A 339 37.71 43.99 5.66
N PRO A 340 37.56 44.38 6.94
CA PRO A 340 38.53 45.21 7.62
C PRO A 340 39.89 44.50 7.68
N GLU A 341 40.97 45.22 7.39
CA GLU A 341 42.32 44.70 7.55
C GLU A 341 42.54 44.26 9.00
N GLY A 342 42.99 43.03 9.17
CA GLY A 342 43.31 42.50 10.50
C GLY A 342 44.41 43.32 11.17
N PRO A 343 44.39 43.46 12.51
CA PRO A 343 45.38 44.26 13.22
C PRO A 343 46.79 43.75 12.98
N GLU A 344 47.69 44.65 12.59
CA GLU A 344 49.10 44.37 12.37
C GLU A 344 49.77 44.05 13.72
N VAL A 345 50.07 42.77 13.95
CA VAL A 345 50.76 42.32 15.17
C VAL A 345 52.26 42.44 14.92
N ALA A 346 52.87 43.51 15.43
CA ALA A 346 54.32 43.65 15.47
C ALA A 346 54.89 42.64 16.48
N PHE A 347 55.64 41.66 15.99
CA PHE A 347 56.51 40.84 16.83
C PHE A 347 57.83 41.58 17.03
N ALA A 348 58.15 41.87 18.30
CA ALA A 348 59.40 42.50 18.74
C ALA A 348 60.51 41.45 18.95
#